data_AF-A0A8U0LJ23-F1
#
_entry.id   AF-A0A8U0LJ23-F1
#
_cell.length_a   1.000
_cell.length_b   1.000
_cell.length_c   1.000
_cell.angle_alpha   90.00
_cell.angle_beta   90.00
_cell.angle_gamma   90.00
#
_symmetry.space_group_name_H-M   'P 1'
#
loop_
_entity.id
_entity.type
_entity.pdbx_description
1 polymer ?
#
loop_
_entity_poly.entity_id
_entity_poly.type
_entity_poly.pdbx_seq_one_letter_code
_entity_poly.pdbx_strand_id
1 'polypeptide(L)'
;MVKMVKLNYSAFQAYRRNEGSKAAIGEARKLAARANAMGSPTHAGQPMYTALGPQPSPEGVTALVHTENTAARVDNAAHNTLAKALGGGG
;
A
#
# COMPACT_ATOMS: atom_id res chain seq x y z
N MET A 1 17.49 26.25 32.78
CA MET A 1 18.15 25.00 32.36
C MET A 1 17.12 24.13 31.66
N VAL A 2 17.13 24.09 30.32
CA VAL A 2 16.15 23.29 29.56
C VAL A 2 16.59 21.82 29.66
N LYS A 3 15.82 20.98 30.38
CA LYS A 3 16.02 19.53 30.39
C LYS A 3 15.65 18.99 29.00
N MET A 4 16.63 18.84 28.11
CA MET A 4 16.44 18.11 26.87
C MET A 4 16.39 16.61 27.18
N VAL A 5 15.22 16.01 27.03
CA VAL A 5 15.05 14.56 27.07
C VAL A 5 15.55 14.00 25.74
N LYS A 6 16.75 13.42 25.72
CA LYS A 6 17.21 12.61 24.58
C LYS A 6 16.43 11.30 24.59
N LEU A 7 15.39 11.23 23.76
CA LEU A 7 14.76 9.96 23.40
C LEU A 7 15.84 9.02 22.87
N ASN A 8 15.87 7.78 23.35
CA ASN A 8 16.79 6.76 22.86
C ASN A 8 16.57 6.60 21.36
N TYR A 9 17.56 7.03 20.57
CA TYR A 9 17.45 7.16 19.12
C TYR A 9 17.10 5.83 18.45
N SER A 10 17.65 4.71 18.91
CA SER A 10 17.37 3.39 18.34
C SER A 10 15.96 2.90 18.67
N ALA A 11 15.49 3.09 19.90
CA ALA A 11 14.13 2.76 20.30
C ALA A 11 13.08 3.63 19.58
N PHE A 12 13.37 4.92 19.43
CA PHE A 12 12.52 5.85 18.68
C PHE A 12 12.47 5.50 17.18
N GLN A 13 13.60 5.15 16.57
CA GLN A 13 13.64 4.66 15.20
C GLN A 13 12.90 3.33 15.01
N ALA A 14 13.02 2.40 15.96
CA ALA A 14 12.30 1.13 15.92
C ALA A 14 10.78 1.36 16.04
N TYR A 15 10.36 2.23 16.96
CA TYR A 15 8.96 2.64 17.12
C TYR A 15 8.41 3.29 15.84
N ARG A 16 9.13 4.26 15.27
CA ARG A 16 8.75 4.92 14.00
C ARG A 16 8.63 3.92 12.85
N ARG A 17 9.53 2.94 12.75
CA ARG A 17 9.44 1.89 11.73
C ARG A 17 8.21 1.01 11.93
N ASN A 18 7.90 0.61 13.17
CA ASN A 18 6.71 -0.19 13.47
C ASN A 18 5.41 0.56 13.17
N GLU A 19 5.24 1.78 13.67
CA GLU A 19 4.04 2.58 13.43
C GLU A 19 3.91 2.98 11.96
N GLY A 20 5.02 3.34 11.31
CA GLY A 20 5.06 3.57 9.87
C GLY A 20 4.66 2.32 9.06
N SER A 21 5.06 1.13 9.51
CA SER A 21 4.68 -0.14 8.87
C SER A 21 3.18 -0.42 8.98
N LYS A 22 2.58 -0.17 10.15
CA LYS A 22 1.14 -0.32 10.36
C LYS A 22 0.32 0.66 9.53
N ALA A 23 0.75 1.92 9.49
CA ALA A 23 0.10 2.94 8.68
C ALA A 23 0.19 2.60 7.19
N ALA A 24 1.38 2.23 6.71
CA ALA A 24 1.62 1.88 5.30
C ALA A 24 0.76 0.68 4.86
N ILE A 25 0.73 -0.41 5.65
CA ILE A 25 -0.08 -1.58 5.29
C ILE A 25 -1.58 -1.28 5.37
N GLY A 26 -2.00 -0.42 6.29
CA GLY A 26 -3.39 0.05 6.39
C GLY A 26 -3.83 0.78 5.12
N GLU A 27 -3.02 1.71 4.62
CA GLU A 27 -3.30 2.44 3.38
C GLU A 27 -3.25 1.53 2.15
N ALA A 28 -2.28 0.61 2.07
CA ALA A 28 -2.22 -0.35 0.97
C ALA A 28 -3.46 -1.28 0.95
N ARG A 29 -3.95 -1.72 2.11
CA ARG A 29 -5.19 -2.52 2.19
C ARG A 29 -6.42 -1.73 1.75
N LYS A 30 -6.54 -0.45 2.15
CA LYS A 30 -7.62 0.42 1.67
C LYS A 30 -7.55 0.60 0.16
N LEU A 31 -6.35 0.80 -0.38
CA LEU A 31 -6.13 0.94 -1.81
C LEU A 31 -6.53 -0.33 -2.57
N ALA A 32 -6.11 -1.50 -2.09
CA ALA A 32 -6.50 -2.79 -2.67
C ALA A 32 -8.02 -2.99 -2.62
N ALA A 33 -8.68 -2.65 -1.50
CA ALA A 33 -10.13 -2.72 -1.39
C ALA A 33 -10.84 -1.79 -2.40
N ARG A 34 -10.35 -0.56 -2.58
CA ARG A 34 -10.85 0.37 -3.61
C ARG A 34 -10.67 -0.21 -5.02
N ALA A 35 -9.50 -0.76 -5.32
CA ALA A 35 -9.23 -1.38 -6.62
C ALA A 35 -10.16 -2.58 -6.88
N ASN A 36 -10.39 -3.43 -5.88
CA ASN A 36 -11.33 -4.56 -5.97
C ASN A 36 -12.79 -4.10 -6.17
N ALA A 37 -13.18 -2.96 -5.60
CA ALA A 37 -14.53 -2.41 -5.77
C ALA A 37 -14.78 -1.81 -7.16
N MET A 38 -13.73 -1.36 -7.86
CA MET A 38 -13.81 -0.81 -9.21
C MET A 38 -13.51 -1.84 -10.30
N GLY A 39 -12.74 -2.87 -9.98
CA GLY A 39 -12.30 -3.89 -10.92
C GLY A 39 -13.50 -4.60 -11.55
N SER A 40 -13.45 -4.74 -12.86
CA SER A 40 -14.52 -5.39 -13.63
C SER A 40 -14.13 -6.80 -14.05
N PRO A 41 -15.06 -7.77 -14.10
CA PRO A 41 -14.78 -9.10 -14.61
C PRO A 41 -14.16 -9.04 -16.01
N THR A 42 -13.10 -9.81 -16.21
CA THR A 42 -12.40 -9.93 -17.49
C THR A 42 -12.63 -11.31 -18.09
N HIS A 43 -12.17 -11.53 -19.33
CA HIS A 43 -12.13 -12.87 -19.92
C HIS A 43 -11.26 -13.87 -19.13
N ALA A 44 -10.37 -13.38 -18.26
CA ALA A 44 -9.55 -14.19 -17.36
C ALA A 44 -10.18 -14.39 -15.96
N GLY A 45 -11.41 -13.90 -15.74
CA GLY A 45 -12.15 -14.00 -14.48
C GLY A 45 -12.22 -12.69 -13.69
N GLN A 46 -12.49 -12.82 -12.39
CA GLN A 46 -12.63 -11.69 -11.46
C GLN A 46 -11.23 -11.13 -11.08
N PRO A 47 -10.97 -9.82 -11.26
CA PRO A 47 -9.70 -9.23 -10.82
C PRO A 47 -9.56 -9.25 -9.30
N MET A 48 -8.36 -9.56 -8.81
CA MET A 48 -8.02 -9.55 -7.40
C MET A 48 -6.75 -8.73 -7.14
N TYR A 49 -6.90 -7.71 -6.29
CA TYR A 49 -5.84 -6.83 -5.83
C TYR A 49 -5.57 -7.07 -4.35
N THR A 50 -4.30 -7.19 -3.99
CA THR A 50 -3.84 -7.50 -2.62
C THR A 50 -2.79 -6.50 -2.16
N ALA A 51 -2.75 -6.23 -0.87
CA ALA A 51 -1.70 -5.43 -0.27
C ALA A 51 -0.52 -6.34 0.09
N LEU A 52 0.67 -6.03 -0.42
CA LEU A 52 1.91 -6.63 0.04
C LEU A 52 2.31 -6.00 1.39
N GLY A 53 2.89 -6.85 2.25
CA GLY A 53 3.37 -6.45 3.56
C GLY A 53 4.33 -5.24 3.50
N PRO A 54 4.45 -4.48 4.60
CA PRO A 54 5.34 -3.33 4.64
C PRO A 54 6.79 -3.77 4.38
N GLN A 55 7.42 -3.13 3.38
CA GLN A 55 8.82 -3.35 3.03
C GLN A 55 9.68 -2.18 3.54
N PRO A 56 10.77 -2.47 4.27
CA PRO A 56 11.73 -1.43 4.63
C PRO A 56 12.35 -0.82 3.38
N SER A 57 12.43 0.51 3.31
CA SER A 57 13.18 1.25 2.30
C SER A 57 14.12 2.27 2.95
N PRO A 58 15.14 2.78 2.24
CA PRO A 58 16.00 3.85 2.75
C PRO A 58 15.23 5.10 3.20
N GLU A 59 14.09 5.39 2.57
CA GLU A 59 13.22 6.54 2.82
C GLU A 59 12.19 6.28 3.93
N GLY A 60 12.05 5.03 4.39
CA GLY A 60 11.13 4.66 5.47
C GLY A 60 10.51 3.27 5.30
N VAL A 61 9.18 3.23 5.34
CA VAL A 61 8.41 2.00 5.14
C VAL A 61 7.44 2.21 4.00
N THR A 62 7.50 1.33 3.01
CA THR A 62 6.61 1.33 1.86
C THR A 62 5.68 0.14 1.94
N ALA A 63 4.46 0.27 1.44
CA ALA A 63 3.56 -0.86 1.22
C ALA A 63 3.04 -0.79 -0.20
N LEU A 64 3.00 -1.93 -0.87
CA LEU A 64 2.66 -2.02 -2.29
C LEU A 64 1.32 -2.70 -2.46
N VAL A 65 0.61 -2.39 -3.54
CA VAL A 65 -0.58 -3.14 -3.97
C VAL A 65 -0.22 -3.91 -5.23
N HIS A 66 -0.54 -5.20 -5.23
CA HIS A 66 -0.21 -6.15 -6.28
C HIS A 66 -1.46 -6.65 -7.00
N THR A 67 -1.30 -6.98 -8.29
CA THR A 67 -2.28 -7.72 -9.09
C THR A 67 -2.10 -9.22 -8.83
N GLU A 68 -2.90 -9.78 -7.95
CA GLU A 68 -2.74 -11.16 -7.47
C GLU A 68 -2.99 -12.21 -8.56
N ASN A 69 -3.81 -11.89 -9.55
CA ASN A 69 -4.16 -12.81 -10.63
C ASN A 69 -4.08 -12.17 -12.02
N THR A 70 -4.16 -13.01 -13.06
CA THR A 70 -4.13 -12.58 -14.46
C THR A 70 -5.27 -11.60 -14.79
N ALA A 71 -6.46 -11.82 -14.22
CA ALA A 71 -7.59 -10.91 -14.38
C ALA A 71 -7.27 -9.48 -13.88
N ALA A 72 -6.61 -9.34 -12.73
CA ALA A 72 -6.20 -8.03 -12.20
C ALA A 72 -5.14 -7.35 -13.08
N ARG A 73 -4.26 -8.12 -13.73
CA ARG A 73 -3.30 -7.54 -14.69
C ARG A 73 -4.00 -7.00 -15.92
N VAL A 74 -4.96 -7.75 -16.46
CA VAL A 74 -5.77 -7.35 -17.62
C VAL A 74 -6.63 -6.14 -17.28
N ASP A 75 -7.37 -6.19 -16.16
CA ASP A 75 -8.21 -5.08 -15.68
C ASP A 75 -7.36 -3.81 -15.45
N ASN A 76 -6.24 -3.92 -14.74
CA ASN A 76 -5.39 -2.76 -14.48
C ASN A 76 -4.81 -2.16 -15.77
N ALA A 77 -4.37 -3.00 -16.71
CA ALA A 77 -3.82 -2.53 -17.99
C ALA A 77 -4.87 -1.84 -18.87
N ALA A 78 -6.11 -2.34 -18.85
CA ALA A 78 -7.21 -1.78 -19.64
C ALA A 78 -7.82 -0.52 -19.01
N HIS A 79 -7.88 -0.46 -17.68
CA HIS A 79 -8.68 0.54 -16.98
C HIS A 79 -7.88 1.47 -16.07
N ASN A 80 -6.58 1.26 -15.92
CA ASN A 80 -5.71 1.98 -14.97
C ASN A 80 -6.29 1.93 -13.54
N THR A 81 -6.84 0.78 -13.15
CA THR A 81 -7.61 0.60 -11.91
C THR A 81 -6.83 1.01 -10.67
N LEU A 82 -5.55 0.65 -10.55
CA LEU A 82 -4.71 1.06 -9.42
C LEU A 82 -4.47 2.57 -9.38
N ALA A 83 -4.24 3.20 -10.53
CA ALA A 83 -4.04 4.66 -10.61
C ALA A 83 -5.30 5.42 -10.23
N LYS A 84 -6.48 4.93 -10.67
CA LYS A 84 -7.77 5.46 -10.24
C LYS A 84 -8.01 5.24 -8.75
N ALA A 85 -7.61 4.08 -8.21
CA ALA A 85 -7.79 3.74 -6.79
C ALA A 85 -6.92 4.61 -5.87
N LEU A 86 -5.79 5.10 -6.38
CA LEU A 86 -4.90 6.06 -5.75
C LEU A 86 -5.44 7.50 -5.81
N GLY A 87 -6.45 7.78 -6.63
CA GLY A 87 -6.99 9.12 -6.86
C GLY A 87 -6.27 9.91 -7.96
N GLY A 88 -5.40 9.26 -8.75
CA GLY A 88 -4.63 9.89 -9.83
C GLY A 88 -5.25 9.78 -11.22
N GLY A 89 -6.44 9.19 -11.37
CA GLY A 89 -7.08 8.97 -12.66
C GLY A 89 -8.29 9.87 -12.87
N GLY A 90 -8.06 11.07 -13.41
CA GLY A 90 -9.06 11.88 -14.10
C GLY A 90 -8.99 11.63 -15.61
#